data_AF-A0A919KRY2-F1
#
_entry.id   AF-A0A919KRY2-F1
#
_cell.length_a   1.000
_cell.length_b   1.000
_cell.length_c   1.000
_cell.angle_alpha   90.00
_cell.angle_beta   90.00
_cell.angle_gamma   90.00
#
_symmetry.space_group_name_H-M   'P 1'
#
loop_
_entity.id
_entity.type
_entity.pdbx_description
1 polymer ?
#
loop_
_entity_poly.entity_id
_entity_poly.type
_entity_poly.pdbx_seq_one_letter_code
_entity_poly.pdbx_strand_id
1 'polypeptide(L)'
;MRVIALVMLGMFALGMVQKFPCYDGAWFFGASSQYTHACYSDVPHLYQGRGFADGLVPYFDRLSGDMDYLEYPVLTGVFMEAASWLTPGGGTMQHREQVYWLVNAGMLMVCAAFVAVCVTRTHRRRPWDGLLVALAPALALTATINWDLLAVALTAGAMLMWARERSLAFGVLLGLATAAKLYPALLLGPLLLLCWRAGAWRQYRIAVTGAAVAWLAVNLPVLLLAPEGWAKFYTFSQERGVDFGSFWLILSQRMSSPLGTDTVNTLAMVLMAAACAGIAALTFTAPRRPRFAQLALLVVAAFILTNKVYSPQYVLWLIPLAALARPRWRDFLIWQACETAYFLGIWMYLAYTTSGDKHRGLPTDGYHLAIAVHLLGTLYLCAVVVRDVLLPERDPVRRSGDDDPSGGVLDGAEDVFVLGQAAHPPRHAAHAAGAPPVGGPSVHWGNNPPEAAEGHRWE
;
A
#
# COMPACT_ATOMS: atom_id res chain seq x y z
N MET A 1 -14.45 -2.47 -14.94
CA MET A 1 -14.26 -3.54 -13.93
C MET A 1 -13.69 -4.81 -14.56
N ARG A 2 -14.43 -5.54 -15.41
CA ARG A 2 -13.92 -6.77 -16.08
C ARG A 2 -12.60 -6.53 -16.81
N VAL A 3 -12.52 -5.44 -17.59
CA VAL A 3 -11.29 -5.02 -18.28
C VAL A 3 -10.11 -4.84 -17.33
N ILE A 4 -10.30 -4.14 -16.21
CA ILE A 4 -9.23 -3.86 -15.24
C ILE A 4 -8.73 -5.14 -14.57
N ALA A 5 -9.65 -6.04 -14.20
CA ALA A 5 -9.28 -7.34 -13.65
C ALA A 5 -8.49 -8.17 -14.67
N LEU A 6 -8.92 -8.23 -15.94
CA LEU A 6 -8.19 -8.92 -17.01
C LEU A 6 -6.81 -8.32 -17.25
N VAL A 7 -6.68 -6.99 -17.24
CA VAL A 7 -5.39 -6.31 -17.35
C VAL A 7 -4.48 -6.66 -16.17
N MET A 8 -5.00 -6.68 -14.95
CA MET A 8 -4.20 -7.04 -13.77
C MET A 8 -3.76 -8.50 -13.81
N LEU A 9 -4.63 -9.42 -14.28
CA LEU A 9 -4.27 -10.82 -14.49
C LEU A 9 -3.19 -10.97 -15.57
N GLY A 10 -3.28 -10.22 -16.68
CA GLY A 10 -2.25 -10.18 -17.70
C GLY A 10 -0.91 -9.66 -17.18
N MET A 11 -0.94 -8.60 -16.35
CA MET A 11 0.25 -8.04 -15.73
C MET A 11 0.88 -9.00 -14.69
N PHE A 12 0.05 -9.71 -13.93
CA PHE A 12 0.50 -10.76 -13.02
C PHE A 12 1.15 -11.92 -13.79
N ALA A 13 0.53 -12.37 -14.89
CA ALA A 13 1.09 -13.41 -15.75
C ALA A 13 2.42 -12.98 -16.40
N LEU A 14 2.54 -11.70 -16.80
CA LEU A 14 3.82 -11.15 -17.25
C LEU A 14 4.90 -11.23 -16.16
N GLY A 15 4.52 -10.96 -14.90
CA GLY A 15 5.37 -11.18 -13.73
C GLY A 15 5.83 -12.63 -13.59
N MET A 16 4.92 -13.60 -13.79
CA MET A 16 5.27 -15.02 -13.79
C MET A 16 6.25 -15.38 -14.92
N VAL A 17 6.05 -14.83 -16.13
CA VAL A 17 6.99 -15.01 -17.26
C VAL A 17 8.37 -14.45 -16.90
N GLN A 18 8.44 -13.31 -16.20
CA GLN A 18 9.70 -12.75 -15.72
C GLN A 18 10.44 -13.70 -14.76
N LYS A 19 9.72 -14.56 -14.02
CA LYS A 19 10.31 -15.57 -13.12
C LYS A 19 10.79 -16.84 -13.82
N PHE A 20 10.53 -16.99 -15.12
CA PHE A 20 10.83 -18.21 -15.87
C PHE A 20 12.29 -18.68 -15.78
N PRO A 21 13.34 -17.83 -15.88
CA PRO A 21 14.73 -18.29 -15.75
C PRO A 21 15.03 -18.92 -14.38
N CYS A 22 14.35 -18.45 -13.34
CA CYS A 22 14.48 -19.03 -12.00
C CYS A 22 13.68 -20.31 -11.82
N TYR A 23 12.46 -20.33 -12.35
CA TYR A 23 11.63 -21.52 -12.38
C TYR A 23 12.37 -22.68 -13.06
N ASP A 24 13.05 -22.43 -14.18
CA ASP A 24 13.77 -23.46 -14.95
C ASP A 24 15.12 -23.89 -14.33
N GLY A 25 15.62 -23.17 -13.32
CA GLY A 25 16.82 -23.61 -12.62
C GLY A 25 17.50 -22.59 -11.71
N ALA A 26 17.39 -21.27 -11.98
CA ALA A 26 18.22 -20.29 -11.27
C ALA A 26 17.86 -20.10 -9.78
N TRP A 27 16.72 -20.61 -9.29
CA TRP A 27 16.47 -20.74 -7.85
C TRP A 27 17.36 -21.82 -7.20
N PHE A 28 17.64 -22.91 -7.91
CA PHE A 28 18.26 -24.11 -7.34
C PHE A 28 19.76 -24.20 -7.64
N PHE A 29 20.21 -23.56 -8.72
CA PHE A 29 21.58 -23.65 -9.19
C PHE A 29 22.24 -22.27 -9.37
N GLY A 30 23.46 -22.16 -8.84
CA GLY A 30 24.27 -20.95 -8.89
C GLY A 30 23.79 -19.88 -7.93
N ALA A 31 24.53 -19.67 -6.83
CA ALA A 31 24.14 -18.80 -5.72
C ALA A 31 23.68 -17.38 -6.15
N SER A 32 24.30 -16.81 -7.20
CA SER A 32 23.98 -15.48 -7.72
C SER A 32 23.04 -15.46 -8.94
N SER A 33 22.62 -16.63 -9.45
CA SER A 33 21.91 -16.76 -10.73
C SER A 33 20.54 -16.08 -10.69
N GLN A 34 19.74 -16.38 -9.66
CA GLN A 34 18.45 -15.75 -9.42
C GLN A 34 18.49 -14.22 -9.32
N TYR A 35 19.58 -13.69 -8.77
CA TYR A 35 19.79 -12.25 -8.64
C TYR A 35 20.24 -11.61 -9.96
N THR A 36 21.09 -12.31 -10.73
CA THR A 36 21.52 -11.87 -12.07
C THR A 36 20.35 -11.76 -13.04
N HIS A 37 19.37 -12.68 -12.94
CA HIS A 37 18.14 -12.66 -13.74
C HIS A 37 17.00 -11.85 -13.11
N ALA A 38 17.22 -11.21 -11.94
CA ALA A 38 16.21 -10.46 -11.19
C ALA A 38 14.92 -11.26 -10.89
N CYS A 39 15.00 -12.59 -10.80
CA CYS A 39 13.84 -13.48 -10.70
C CYS A 39 13.69 -14.17 -9.33
N TYR A 40 14.36 -13.64 -8.30
CA TYR A 40 14.23 -14.12 -6.92
C TYR A 40 12.77 -14.20 -6.45
N SER A 41 12.48 -15.20 -5.62
CA SER A 41 11.22 -15.41 -4.89
C SER A 41 11.51 -16.19 -3.60
N ASP A 42 10.92 -15.79 -2.48
CA ASP A 42 11.02 -16.52 -1.20
C ASP A 42 10.26 -17.85 -1.25
N VAL A 43 9.19 -17.90 -2.05
CA VAL A 43 8.23 -19.00 -2.06
C VAL A 43 8.85 -20.40 -2.28
N PRO A 44 9.70 -20.64 -3.31
CA PRO A 44 10.33 -21.95 -3.48
C PRO A 44 11.33 -22.25 -2.36
N HIS A 45 12.15 -21.27 -1.93
CA HIS A 45 13.18 -21.46 -0.90
C HIS A 45 12.60 -21.81 0.47
N LEU A 46 11.49 -21.18 0.83
CA LEU A 46 10.86 -21.42 2.14
C LEU A 46 10.03 -22.70 2.18
N TYR A 47 9.74 -23.34 1.04
CA TYR A 47 9.04 -24.62 1.05
C TYR A 47 9.84 -25.71 1.78
N GLN A 48 11.14 -25.82 1.48
CA GLN A 48 12.02 -26.68 2.28
C GLN A 48 12.41 -26.02 3.59
N GLY A 49 12.90 -24.77 3.52
CA GLY A 49 13.54 -24.10 4.64
C GLY A 49 12.63 -23.84 5.84
N ARG A 50 11.31 -23.96 5.66
CA ARG A 50 10.30 -23.81 6.72
C ARG A 50 9.47 -25.08 6.92
N GLY A 51 10.01 -26.25 6.55
CA GLY A 51 9.48 -27.55 6.97
C GLY A 51 8.22 -28.02 6.25
N PHE A 52 7.68 -27.25 5.30
CA PHE A 52 6.49 -27.65 4.53
C PHE A 52 6.73 -28.92 3.71
N ALA A 53 7.95 -29.09 3.20
CA ALA A 53 8.34 -30.29 2.47
C ALA A 53 8.32 -31.57 3.33
N ASP A 54 8.50 -31.41 4.64
CA ASP A 54 8.53 -32.47 5.65
C ASP A 54 7.19 -32.64 6.38
N GLY A 55 6.18 -31.82 6.04
CA GLY A 55 4.85 -31.87 6.65
C GLY A 55 4.78 -31.27 8.05
N LEU A 56 5.71 -30.37 8.40
CA LEU A 56 5.69 -29.67 9.69
C LEU A 56 4.59 -28.61 9.72
N VAL A 57 3.87 -28.54 10.84
CA VAL A 57 2.79 -27.58 11.06
C VAL A 57 3.37 -26.25 11.54
N PRO A 58 3.13 -25.12 10.84
CA PRO A 58 3.64 -23.81 11.24
C PRO A 58 3.33 -23.47 12.70
N TYR A 59 4.32 -22.90 13.41
CA TYR A 59 4.27 -22.46 14.81
C TYR A 59 4.24 -23.58 15.86
N PHE A 60 3.69 -24.75 15.54
CA PHE A 60 3.60 -25.88 16.48
C PHE A 60 4.85 -26.75 16.43
N ASP A 61 5.35 -27.00 15.24
CA ASP A 61 6.55 -27.81 15.05
C ASP A 61 7.79 -26.92 14.94
N ARG A 62 8.89 -27.38 15.54
CA ARG A 62 10.19 -26.71 15.46
C ARG A 62 10.86 -27.01 14.14
N LEU A 63 11.39 -25.97 13.51
CA LEU A 63 12.13 -26.04 12.27
C LEU A 63 13.60 -26.41 12.53
N SER A 64 14.23 -27.09 11.58
CA SER A 64 15.68 -27.26 11.54
C SER A 64 16.31 -26.14 10.70
N GLY A 65 17.32 -25.45 11.23
CA GLY A 65 18.08 -24.47 10.45
C GLY A 65 18.32 -23.16 11.20
N ASP A 66 18.17 -22.04 10.48
CA ASP A 66 18.44 -20.69 10.95
C ASP A 66 17.31 -20.07 11.79
N MET A 67 16.13 -20.68 11.77
CA MET A 67 14.92 -20.22 12.45
C MET A 67 14.24 -21.38 13.15
N ASP A 68 13.75 -21.17 14.38
CA ASP A 68 13.09 -22.24 15.16
C ASP A 68 11.61 -22.43 14.82
N TYR A 69 10.94 -21.38 14.34
CA TYR A 69 9.54 -21.37 13.94
C TYR A 69 9.34 -20.42 12.75
N LEU A 70 8.20 -20.55 12.08
CA LEU A 70 7.84 -19.72 10.94
C LEU A 70 7.79 -18.22 11.31
N GLU A 71 8.48 -17.40 10.51
CA GLU A 71 8.67 -15.96 10.72
C GLU A 71 7.55 -15.09 10.14
N TYR A 72 6.47 -15.69 9.66
CA TYR A 72 5.32 -14.98 9.09
C TYR A 72 4.15 -14.92 10.08
N PRO A 73 3.28 -13.89 10.00
CA PRO A 73 2.06 -13.83 10.80
C PRO A 73 1.12 -15.01 10.57
N VAL A 74 0.34 -15.36 11.60
CA VAL A 74 -0.48 -16.59 11.64
C VAL A 74 -1.33 -16.80 10.38
N LEU A 75 -2.02 -15.78 9.88
CA LEU A 75 -2.89 -15.95 8.70
C LEU A 75 -2.08 -16.22 7.42
N THR A 76 -0.87 -15.65 7.33
CA THR A 76 0.04 -15.93 6.22
C THR A 76 0.64 -17.33 6.36
N GLY A 77 0.97 -17.78 7.57
CA GLY A 77 1.39 -19.16 7.79
C GLY A 77 0.31 -20.17 7.39
N VAL A 78 -0.96 -19.91 7.72
CA VAL A 78 -2.09 -20.72 7.25
C VAL A 78 -2.22 -20.69 5.73
N PHE A 79 -1.98 -19.54 5.10
CA PHE A 79 -2.02 -19.43 3.63
C PHE A 79 -0.89 -20.24 2.97
N MET A 80 0.32 -20.21 3.55
CA MET A 80 1.47 -21.01 3.11
C MET A 80 1.19 -22.51 3.28
N GLU A 81 0.64 -22.91 4.41
CA GLU A 81 0.28 -24.30 4.69
C GLU A 81 -0.85 -24.81 3.78
N ALA A 82 -1.85 -23.99 3.49
CA ALA A 82 -2.88 -24.35 2.51
C ALA A 82 -2.27 -24.61 1.12
N ALA A 83 -1.25 -23.84 0.72
CA ALA A 83 -0.53 -24.09 -0.52
C ALA A 83 0.33 -25.36 -0.47
N SER A 84 0.85 -25.74 0.72
CA SER A 84 1.64 -26.96 0.91
C SER A 84 0.75 -28.20 0.70
N TRP A 85 -0.47 -28.20 1.25
CA TRP A 85 -1.44 -29.28 1.05
C TRP A 85 -1.87 -29.46 -0.41
N LEU A 86 -1.89 -28.38 -1.17
CA LEU A 86 -2.19 -28.40 -2.62
C LEU A 86 -0.99 -28.79 -3.47
N THR A 87 0.20 -28.95 -2.88
CA THR A 87 1.44 -29.35 -3.56
C THR A 87 1.63 -30.86 -3.47
N PRO A 88 1.57 -31.61 -4.58
CA PRO A 88 1.67 -33.07 -4.54
C PRO A 88 3.02 -33.57 -4.00
N GLY A 89 2.96 -34.61 -3.16
CA GLY A 89 4.13 -35.31 -2.63
C GLY A 89 4.71 -36.32 -3.64
N GLY A 90 5.46 -35.84 -4.63
CA GLY A 90 6.14 -36.71 -5.60
C GLY A 90 7.18 -35.96 -6.43
N GLY A 91 8.07 -36.70 -7.11
CA GLY A 91 9.16 -36.13 -7.90
C GLY A 91 10.36 -35.68 -7.07
N THR A 92 11.28 -34.94 -7.71
CA THR A 92 12.45 -34.36 -7.03
C THR A 92 12.03 -33.19 -6.13
N MET A 93 12.89 -32.82 -5.19
CA MET A 93 12.64 -31.67 -4.31
C MET A 93 12.41 -30.38 -5.12
N GLN A 94 13.28 -30.15 -6.11
CA GLN A 94 13.15 -29.06 -7.08
C GLN A 94 11.75 -29.01 -7.73
N HIS A 95 11.24 -30.16 -8.16
CA HIS A 95 9.91 -30.23 -8.76
C HIS A 95 8.81 -29.83 -7.78
N ARG A 96 8.90 -30.27 -6.52
CA ARG A 96 7.93 -29.90 -5.48
C ARG A 96 7.97 -28.39 -5.19
N GLU A 97 9.16 -27.78 -5.12
CA GLU A 97 9.33 -26.33 -4.93
C GLU A 97 8.76 -25.52 -6.10
N GLN A 98 8.98 -25.98 -7.33
CA GLN A 98 8.38 -25.40 -8.54
C GLN A 98 6.85 -25.46 -8.49
N VAL A 99 6.27 -26.61 -8.11
CA VAL A 99 4.80 -26.77 -8.01
C VAL A 99 4.25 -25.92 -6.86
N TYR A 100 4.91 -25.89 -5.70
CA TYR A 100 4.54 -25.03 -4.58
C TYR A 100 4.52 -23.55 -4.98
N TRP A 101 5.50 -23.11 -5.78
CA TRP A 101 5.49 -21.76 -6.35
C TRP A 101 4.30 -21.52 -7.27
N LEU A 102 3.95 -22.46 -8.17
CA LEU A 102 2.79 -22.34 -9.07
C LEU A 102 1.46 -22.25 -8.30
N VAL A 103 1.29 -23.09 -7.27
CA VAL A 103 0.10 -23.07 -6.40
C VAL A 103 -0.04 -21.71 -5.73
N ASN A 104 1.04 -21.23 -5.09
CA ASN A 104 1.05 -19.91 -4.46
C ASN A 104 0.81 -18.79 -5.46
N ALA A 105 1.44 -18.84 -6.64
CA ALA A 105 1.21 -17.86 -7.70
C ALA A 105 -0.27 -17.82 -8.11
N GLY A 106 -0.94 -18.97 -8.23
CA GLY A 106 -2.37 -19.05 -8.49
C GLY A 106 -3.22 -18.40 -7.38
N MET A 107 -2.93 -18.69 -6.12
CA MET A 107 -3.63 -18.11 -4.96
C MET A 107 -3.40 -16.59 -4.85
N LEU A 108 -2.17 -16.13 -5.11
CA LEU A 108 -1.82 -14.70 -5.14
C LEU A 108 -2.45 -14.01 -6.37
N MET A 109 -2.62 -14.68 -7.50
CA MET A 109 -3.34 -14.15 -8.65
C MET A 109 -4.83 -13.90 -8.35
N VAL A 110 -5.45 -14.75 -7.53
CA VAL A 110 -6.81 -14.50 -7.01
C VAL A 110 -6.82 -13.25 -6.12
N CYS A 111 -5.82 -13.09 -5.25
CA CYS A 111 -5.65 -11.87 -4.44
C CYS A 111 -5.49 -10.62 -5.33
N ALA A 112 -4.68 -10.70 -6.40
CA ALA A 112 -4.51 -9.65 -7.39
C ALA A 112 -5.85 -9.22 -8.01
N ALA A 113 -6.60 -10.19 -8.54
CA ALA A 113 -7.92 -9.93 -9.12
C ALA A 113 -8.86 -9.26 -8.09
N PHE A 114 -8.85 -9.74 -6.84
CA PHE A 114 -9.66 -9.16 -5.76
C PHE A 114 -9.27 -7.70 -5.48
N VAL A 115 -7.96 -7.36 -5.44
CA VAL A 115 -7.48 -5.98 -5.30
C VAL A 115 -8.01 -5.09 -6.43
N ALA A 116 -7.92 -5.53 -7.70
CA ALA A 116 -8.46 -4.77 -8.83
C ALA A 116 -9.96 -4.50 -8.66
N VAL A 117 -10.72 -5.51 -8.24
CA VAL A 117 -12.16 -5.38 -7.98
C VAL A 117 -12.43 -4.36 -6.87
N CYS A 118 -11.72 -4.45 -5.75
CA CYS A 118 -11.91 -3.59 -4.60
C CYS A 118 -11.58 -2.12 -4.92
N VAL A 119 -10.39 -1.85 -5.46
CA VAL A 119 -9.96 -0.49 -5.81
C VAL A 119 -10.93 0.16 -6.81
N THR A 120 -11.31 -0.57 -7.86
CA THR A 120 -12.28 -0.10 -8.87
C THR A 120 -13.64 0.22 -8.25
N ARG A 121 -14.08 -0.55 -7.24
CA ARG A 121 -15.39 -0.38 -6.60
C ARG A 121 -15.40 0.60 -5.44
N THR A 122 -14.24 1.00 -4.92
CA THR A 122 -14.09 2.10 -3.97
C THR A 122 -14.34 3.42 -4.71
N HIS A 123 -13.64 3.67 -5.82
CA HIS A 123 -13.88 4.84 -6.69
C HIS A 123 -14.96 4.56 -7.75
N ARG A 124 -16.22 4.39 -7.33
CA ARG A 124 -17.32 3.96 -8.23
C ARG A 124 -17.51 4.84 -9.47
N ARG A 125 -17.32 6.16 -9.32
CA ARG A 125 -17.45 7.16 -10.40
C ARG A 125 -16.21 7.26 -11.30
N ARG A 126 -15.07 6.72 -10.84
CA ARG A 126 -13.79 6.74 -11.56
C ARG A 126 -13.16 5.34 -11.64
N PRO A 127 -13.87 4.36 -12.22
CA PRO A 127 -13.41 2.97 -12.22
C PRO A 127 -12.06 2.82 -12.93
N TRP A 128 -11.77 3.65 -13.93
CA TRP A 128 -10.51 3.62 -14.70
C TRP A 128 -9.26 3.95 -13.88
N ASP A 129 -9.40 4.57 -12.70
CA ASP A 129 -8.27 4.78 -11.78
C ASP A 129 -7.67 3.42 -11.33
N GLY A 130 -8.46 2.34 -11.37
CA GLY A 130 -7.98 0.98 -11.13
C GLY A 130 -6.93 0.49 -12.13
N LEU A 131 -6.81 1.12 -13.32
CA LEU A 131 -5.74 0.79 -14.26
C LEU A 131 -4.35 1.13 -13.73
N LEU A 132 -4.20 2.12 -12.83
CA LEU A 132 -2.93 2.43 -12.19
C LEU A 132 -2.40 1.23 -11.41
N VAL A 133 -3.29 0.52 -10.71
CA VAL A 133 -2.95 -0.71 -9.98
C VAL A 133 -2.69 -1.85 -10.94
N ALA A 134 -3.59 -2.04 -11.92
CA ALA A 134 -3.51 -3.17 -12.85
C ALA A 134 -2.28 -3.14 -13.75
N LEU A 135 -1.77 -1.96 -14.09
CA LEU A 135 -0.60 -1.76 -14.96
C LEU A 135 0.66 -1.33 -14.20
N ALA A 136 0.67 -1.41 -12.87
CA ALA A 136 1.83 -1.05 -12.06
C ALA A 136 3.03 -1.97 -12.41
N PRO A 137 4.16 -1.45 -12.93
CA PRO A 137 5.33 -2.27 -13.23
C PRO A 137 5.83 -3.04 -12.00
N ALA A 138 5.84 -2.39 -10.83
CA ALA A 138 6.28 -3.02 -9.60
C ALA A 138 5.36 -4.18 -9.17
N LEU A 139 4.08 -4.18 -9.54
CA LEU A 139 3.19 -5.33 -9.30
C LEU A 139 3.71 -6.57 -10.04
N ALA A 140 3.99 -6.48 -11.35
CA ALA A 140 4.49 -7.63 -12.11
C ALA A 140 5.81 -8.16 -11.52
N LEU A 141 6.69 -7.27 -11.10
CA LEU A 141 8.02 -7.64 -10.61
C LEU A 141 8.00 -8.28 -9.20
N THR A 142 7.03 -7.90 -8.36
CA THR A 142 7.04 -8.22 -6.93
C THR A 142 5.89 -9.11 -6.45
N ALA A 143 4.81 -9.28 -7.23
CA ALA A 143 3.60 -9.99 -6.80
C ALA A 143 3.81 -11.45 -6.39
N THR A 144 4.90 -12.08 -6.85
CA THR A 144 5.28 -13.47 -6.52
C THR A 144 6.64 -13.56 -5.81
N ILE A 145 7.13 -12.47 -5.21
CA ILE A 145 8.30 -12.55 -4.33
C ILE A 145 7.92 -13.26 -3.04
N ASN A 146 6.84 -12.83 -2.40
CA ASN A 146 6.32 -13.38 -1.16
C ASN A 146 4.79 -13.30 -1.10
N TRP A 147 4.21 -13.53 0.09
CA TRP A 147 2.77 -13.59 0.33
C TRP A 147 2.08 -12.26 0.67
N ASP A 148 2.76 -11.11 0.58
CA ASP A 148 2.22 -9.82 1.03
C ASP A 148 0.91 -9.44 0.31
N LEU A 149 0.68 -9.94 -0.91
CA LEU A 149 -0.52 -9.66 -1.69
C LEU A 149 -1.82 -10.13 -1.01
N LEU A 150 -1.76 -11.13 -0.12
CA LEU A 150 -2.88 -11.53 0.74
C LEU A 150 -3.32 -10.37 1.66
N ALA A 151 -2.37 -9.76 2.36
CA ALA A 151 -2.64 -8.62 3.24
C ALA A 151 -3.13 -7.39 2.44
N VAL A 152 -2.56 -7.17 1.25
CA VAL A 152 -3.00 -6.10 0.33
C VAL A 152 -4.45 -6.33 -0.12
N ALA A 153 -4.82 -7.56 -0.48
CA ALA A 153 -6.18 -7.92 -0.87
C ALA A 153 -7.19 -7.68 0.27
N LEU A 154 -6.89 -8.16 1.47
CA LEU A 154 -7.74 -7.95 2.65
C LEU A 154 -7.86 -6.45 3.00
N THR A 155 -6.76 -5.69 2.90
CA THR A 155 -6.76 -4.24 3.14
C THR A 155 -7.60 -3.48 2.11
N ALA A 156 -7.49 -3.82 0.82
CA ALA A 156 -8.32 -3.22 -0.23
C ALA A 156 -9.81 -3.57 -0.02
N GLY A 157 -10.10 -4.80 0.41
CA GLY A 157 -11.43 -5.23 0.84
C GLY A 157 -11.97 -4.41 2.01
N ALA A 158 -11.15 -4.19 3.05
CA ALA A 158 -11.50 -3.36 4.18
C ALA A 158 -11.86 -1.95 3.71
N MET A 159 -10.98 -1.28 2.97
CA MET A 159 -11.24 0.07 2.44
C MET A 159 -12.53 0.14 1.61
N LEU A 160 -12.81 -0.87 0.79
CA LEU A 160 -14.08 -0.96 0.08
C LEU A 160 -15.26 -1.04 1.04
N MET A 161 -15.21 -1.88 2.09
CA MET A 161 -16.29 -1.98 3.07
C MET A 161 -16.51 -0.68 3.84
N TRP A 162 -15.44 0.05 4.17
CA TRP A 162 -15.55 1.37 4.77
C TRP A 162 -16.25 2.36 3.83
N ALA A 163 -15.84 2.40 2.56
CA ALA A 163 -16.47 3.23 1.53
C ALA A 163 -17.96 2.86 1.26
N ARG A 164 -18.43 1.72 1.77
CA ARG A 164 -19.84 1.29 1.74
C ARG A 164 -20.54 1.44 3.09
N GLU A 165 -19.96 2.21 4.01
CA GLU A 165 -20.48 2.48 5.35
C GLU A 165 -20.63 1.22 6.22
N ARG A 166 -19.92 0.14 5.87
CA ARG A 166 -19.95 -1.13 6.62
C ARG A 166 -18.78 -1.18 7.61
N SER A 167 -18.83 -0.36 8.66
CA SER A 167 -17.73 -0.20 9.63
C SER A 167 -17.29 -1.53 10.27
N LEU A 168 -18.21 -2.44 10.60
CA LEU A 168 -17.86 -3.74 11.18
C LEU A 168 -17.10 -4.60 10.17
N ALA A 169 -17.56 -4.67 8.92
CA ALA A 169 -16.91 -5.45 7.88
C ALA A 169 -15.52 -4.87 7.51
N PHE A 170 -15.38 -3.53 7.53
CA PHE A 170 -14.07 -2.89 7.46
C PHE A 170 -13.16 -3.37 8.58
N GLY A 171 -13.65 -3.32 9.83
CA GLY A 171 -12.90 -3.78 11.00
C GLY A 171 -12.43 -5.22 10.86
N VAL A 172 -13.36 -6.14 10.59
CA VAL A 172 -13.06 -7.57 10.44
C VAL A 172 -11.99 -7.82 9.36
N LEU A 173 -12.16 -7.24 8.16
CA LEU A 173 -11.18 -7.42 7.09
C LEU A 173 -9.82 -6.80 7.42
N LEU A 174 -9.80 -5.65 8.12
CA LEU A 174 -8.54 -5.02 8.54
C LEU A 174 -7.83 -5.84 9.64
N GLY A 175 -8.58 -6.46 10.55
CA GLY A 175 -8.06 -7.37 11.57
C GLY A 175 -7.44 -8.64 10.94
N LEU A 176 -8.14 -9.23 9.96
CA LEU A 176 -7.60 -10.34 9.18
C LEU A 176 -6.37 -9.92 8.37
N ALA A 177 -6.39 -8.75 7.73
CA ALA A 177 -5.22 -8.22 7.03
C ALA A 177 -4.03 -8.05 7.99
N THR A 178 -4.29 -7.55 9.21
CA THR A 178 -3.28 -7.40 10.27
C THR A 178 -2.70 -8.76 10.71
N ALA A 179 -3.53 -9.81 10.72
CA ALA A 179 -3.10 -11.17 11.02
C ALA A 179 -2.30 -11.82 9.86
N ALA A 180 -2.33 -11.25 8.65
CA ALA A 180 -1.50 -11.65 7.51
C ALA A 180 -0.20 -10.81 7.41
N LYS A 181 -0.25 -9.54 7.77
CA LYS A 181 0.89 -8.61 7.82
C LYS A 181 0.58 -7.48 8.79
N LEU A 182 1.56 -6.92 9.51
CA LEU A 182 1.27 -5.94 10.56
C LEU A 182 0.84 -4.54 10.05
N TYR A 183 1.28 -4.11 8.86
CA TYR A 183 1.06 -2.74 8.36
C TYR A 183 -0.41 -2.29 8.23
N PRO A 184 -1.43 -3.14 7.94
CA PRO A 184 -2.81 -2.71 7.81
C PRO A 184 -3.37 -2.09 9.09
N ALA A 185 -2.88 -2.49 10.27
CA ALA A 185 -3.25 -1.88 11.55
C ALA A 185 -2.97 -0.37 11.58
N LEU A 186 -1.96 0.10 10.83
CA LEU A 186 -1.62 1.53 10.74
C LEU A 186 -2.78 2.37 10.20
N LEU A 187 -3.69 1.80 9.39
CA LEU A 187 -4.83 2.51 8.82
C LEU A 187 -5.86 2.94 9.89
N LEU A 188 -5.85 2.32 11.08
CA LEU A 188 -6.69 2.76 12.20
C LEU A 188 -6.30 4.16 12.68
N GLY A 189 -5.02 4.56 12.57
CA GLY A 189 -4.54 5.90 12.94
C GLY A 189 -5.17 7.01 12.09
N PRO A 190 -4.99 7.02 10.76
CA PRO A 190 -5.70 7.91 9.85
C PRO A 190 -7.22 7.92 10.06
N LEU A 191 -7.82 6.74 10.24
CA LEU A 191 -9.26 6.63 10.45
C LEU A 191 -9.71 7.29 11.76
N LEU A 192 -8.93 7.14 12.84
CA LEU A 192 -9.14 7.81 14.12
C LEU A 192 -9.14 9.32 13.95
N LEU A 193 -8.12 9.87 13.28
CA LEU A 193 -7.98 11.31 13.07
C LEU A 193 -9.18 11.89 12.29
N LEU A 194 -9.61 11.18 11.25
CA LEU A 194 -10.76 11.60 10.44
C LEU A 194 -12.08 11.47 11.21
N CYS A 195 -12.28 10.37 11.94
CA CYS A 195 -13.48 10.18 12.76
C CYS A 195 -13.53 11.18 13.92
N TRP A 196 -12.39 11.57 14.49
CA TRP A 196 -12.32 12.64 15.47
C TRP A 196 -12.75 13.96 14.83
N ARG A 197 -12.11 14.35 13.71
CA ARG A 197 -12.44 15.58 12.98
C ARG A 197 -13.92 15.64 12.57
N ALA A 198 -14.55 14.50 12.25
CA ALA A 198 -15.96 14.39 11.84
C ALA A 198 -16.97 14.07 12.96
N GLY A 199 -16.51 13.74 14.18
CA GLY A 199 -17.38 13.25 15.26
C GLY A 199 -17.91 11.82 15.10
N ALA A 200 -17.39 11.04 14.15
CA ALA A 200 -17.83 9.68 13.81
C ALA A 200 -17.30 8.58 14.76
N TRP A 201 -17.28 8.83 16.06
CA TRP A 201 -16.69 7.95 17.07
C TRP A 201 -17.37 6.58 17.20
N ARG A 202 -18.66 6.50 16.91
CA ARG A 202 -19.39 5.21 16.94
C ARG A 202 -18.84 4.27 15.87
N GLN A 203 -18.69 4.75 14.65
CA GLN A 203 -18.21 3.99 13.51
C GLN A 203 -16.75 3.59 13.68
N TYR A 204 -15.92 4.49 14.22
CA TYR A 204 -14.55 4.16 14.60
C TYR A 204 -14.49 3.02 15.62
N ARG A 205 -15.26 3.10 16.71
CA ARG A 205 -15.31 2.03 17.73
C ARG A 205 -15.74 0.70 17.14
N ILE A 206 -16.78 0.68 16.31
CA ILE A 206 -17.24 -0.56 15.63
C ILE A 206 -16.12 -1.15 14.76
N ALA A 207 -15.41 -0.31 14.01
CA ALA A 207 -14.27 -0.74 13.19
C ALA A 207 -13.14 -1.32 14.05
N VAL A 208 -12.73 -0.64 15.12
CA VAL A 208 -11.67 -1.11 16.03
C VAL A 208 -12.07 -2.42 16.71
N THR A 209 -13.30 -2.53 17.21
CA THR A 209 -13.78 -3.78 17.82
C THR A 209 -13.79 -4.93 16.82
N GLY A 210 -14.27 -4.69 15.58
CA GLY A 210 -14.22 -5.70 14.52
C GLY A 210 -12.81 -6.15 14.18
N ALA A 211 -11.86 -5.22 14.11
CA ALA A 211 -10.45 -5.51 13.85
C ALA A 211 -9.81 -6.31 14.99
N ALA A 212 -10.02 -5.90 16.24
CA ALA A 212 -9.50 -6.59 17.41
C ALA A 212 -10.05 -8.02 17.51
N VAL A 213 -11.37 -8.20 17.36
CA VAL A 213 -12.01 -9.53 17.42
C VAL A 213 -11.51 -10.44 16.31
N ALA A 214 -11.43 -9.95 15.06
CA ALA A 214 -10.95 -10.76 13.95
C ALA A 214 -9.46 -11.13 14.07
N TRP A 215 -8.63 -10.19 14.51
CA TRP A 215 -7.22 -10.46 14.76
C TRP A 215 -7.03 -11.48 15.89
N LEU A 216 -7.78 -11.34 17.00
CA LEU A 216 -7.78 -12.30 18.11
C LEU A 216 -8.30 -13.67 17.67
N ALA A 217 -9.35 -13.75 16.86
CA ALA A 217 -9.88 -15.03 16.39
C ALA A 217 -8.84 -15.86 15.63
N VAL A 218 -7.91 -15.20 14.91
CA VAL A 218 -6.81 -15.87 14.20
C VAL A 218 -5.63 -16.14 15.15
N ASN A 219 -5.23 -15.17 15.97
CA ASN A 219 -3.99 -15.26 16.75
C ASN A 219 -4.15 -16.00 18.07
N LEU A 220 -5.29 -15.87 18.74
CA LEU A 220 -5.52 -16.40 20.09
C LEU A 220 -5.35 -17.94 20.17
N PRO A 221 -5.85 -18.75 19.21
CA PRO A 221 -5.61 -20.19 19.26
C PRO A 221 -4.13 -20.56 19.23
N VAL A 222 -3.34 -19.91 18.36
CA VAL A 222 -1.89 -20.18 18.25
C VAL A 222 -1.14 -19.60 19.45
N LEU A 223 -1.52 -18.43 19.93
CA LEU A 223 -0.95 -17.83 21.14
C LEU A 223 -1.13 -18.74 22.37
N LEU A 224 -2.29 -19.38 22.53
CA LEU A 224 -2.58 -20.24 23.68
C LEU A 224 -1.92 -21.62 23.57
N LEU A 225 -1.82 -22.18 22.37
CA LEU A 225 -1.35 -23.55 22.16
C LEU A 225 0.13 -23.65 21.75
N ALA A 226 0.68 -22.59 21.13
CA ALA A 226 2.05 -22.50 20.64
C ALA A 226 2.63 -21.08 20.84
N PRO A 227 2.78 -20.62 22.11
CA PRO A 227 3.18 -19.25 22.41
C PRO A 227 4.57 -18.87 21.87
N GLU A 228 5.54 -19.79 21.91
CA GLU A 228 6.88 -19.56 21.36
C GLU A 228 6.83 -19.37 19.83
N GLY A 229 6.10 -20.23 19.12
CA GLY A 229 5.93 -20.14 17.68
C GLY A 229 5.19 -18.88 17.26
N TRP A 230 4.11 -18.52 17.97
CA TRP A 230 3.39 -17.26 17.75
C TRP A 230 4.30 -16.04 17.97
N ALA A 231 5.11 -16.04 19.02
CA ALA A 231 5.98 -14.92 19.37
C ALA A 231 7.11 -14.72 18.33
N LYS A 232 7.51 -15.77 17.60
CA LYS A 232 8.65 -15.72 16.66
C LYS A 232 8.54 -14.61 15.62
N PHE A 233 7.34 -14.35 15.09
CA PHE A 233 7.12 -13.22 14.16
C PHE A 233 7.54 -11.86 14.78
N TYR A 234 7.17 -11.66 16.04
CA TYR A 234 7.44 -10.41 16.76
C TYR A 234 8.89 -10.29 17.20
N THR A 235 9.46 -11.36 17.78
CA THR A 235 10.85 -11.36 18.25
C THR A 235 11.81 -11.24 17.07
N PHE A 236 11.57 -11.97 15.96
CA PHE A 236 12.36 -11.83 14.74
C PHE A 236 12.32 -10.39 14.19
N SER A 237 11.15 -9.75 14.19
CA SER A 237 11.02 -8.36 13.73
C SER A 237 11.80 -7.38 14.62
N GLN A 238 11.85 -7.63 15.93
CA GLN A 238 12.59 -6.81 16.90
C GLN A 238 14.10 -7.01 16.76
N GLU A 239 14.55 -8.26 16.72
CA GLU A 239 15.96 -8.68 16.76
C GLU A 239 16.68 -8.52 15.41
N ARG A 240 15.96 -8.62 14.28
CA ARG A 240 16.55 -8.44 12.95
C ARG A 240 17.21 -7.07 12.86
N GLY A 241 18.47 -7.06 12.45
CA GLY A 241 19.26 -5.85 12.27
C GLY A 241 18.77 -4.96 11.12
N VAL A 242 19.57 -3.95 10.82
CA VAL A 242 19.40 -3.12 9.63
C VAL A 242 19.55 -3.98 8.39
N ASP A 243 18.64 -3.81 7.44
CA ASP A 243 18.58 -4.61 6.23
C ASP A 243 18.37 -3.74 4.99
N PHE A 244 18.33 -4.40 3.84
CA PHE A 244 18.18 -3.84 2.50
C PHE A 244 17.07 -2.79 2.38
N GLY A 245 17.27 -1.85 1.46
CA GLY A 245 16.29 -0.83 1.08
C GLY A 245 16.12 0.34 2.06
N SER A 246 16.62 0.24 3.28
CA SER A 246 16.49 1.31 4.27
C SER A 246 17.63 2.34 4.16
N PHE A 247 17.36 3.61 4.50
CA PHE A 247 18.44 4.60 4.62
C PHE A 247 19.40 4.27 5.78
N TRP A 248 18.92 3.52 6.78
CA TRP A 248 19.72 3.00 7.88
C TRP A 248 20.87 2.13 7.38
N LEU A 249 20.68 1.37 6.28
CA LEU A 249 21.75 0.59 5.68
C LEU A 249 22.86 1.47 5.12
N ILE A 250 22.50 2.55 4.43
CA ILE A 250 23.48 3.53 3.92
C ILE A 250 24.30 4.09 5.08
N LEU A 251 23.64 4.48 6.17
CA LEU A 251 24.31 4.99 7.36
C LEU A 251 25.24 3.94 7.97
N SER A 252 24.73 2.72 8.18
CA SER A 252 25.49 1.60 8.73
C SER A 252 26.73 1.26 7.91
N GLN A 253 26.66 1.33 6.58
CA GLN A 253 27.79 0.99 5.70
C GLN A 253 28.79 2.14 5.52
N ARG A 254 28.41 3.38 5.86
CA ARG A 254 29.27 4.58 5.80
C ARG A 254 29.93 4.92 7.13
N MET A 255 29.35 4.48 8.24
CA MET A 255 29.86 4.74 9.59
C MET A 255 30.99 3.76 9.95
N SER A 256 32.04 4.25 10.60
CA SER A 256 33.11 3.40 11.17
C SER A 256 32.63 2.57 12.36
N SER A 257 31.60 3.03 13.07
CA SER A 257 30.96 2.31 14.18
C SER A 257 29.44 2.38 14.00
N PRO A 258 28.83 1.36 13.36
CA PRO A 258 27.39 1.34 13.11
C PRO A 258 26.57 1.35 14.40
N LEU A 259 25.37 1.92 14.33
CA LEU A 259 24.43 1.93 15.44
C LEU A 259 23.91 0.51 15.71
N GLY A 260 23.80 0.15 17.00
CA GLY A 260 23.19 -1.13 17.40
C GLY A 260 21.71 -1.20 17.05
N THR A 261 21.19 -2.42 16.88
CA THR A 261 19.80 -2.69 16.48
C THR A 261 18.78 -2.01 17.39
N ASP A 262 18.98 -2.02 18.70
CA ASP A 262 18.06 -1.39 19.67
C ASP A 262 18.01 0.14 19.52
N THR A 263 19.15 0.76 19.25
CA THR A 263 19.23 2.20 18.97
C THR A 263 18.47 2.53 17.70
N VAL A 264 18.69 1.76 16.62
CA VAL A 264 17.97 1.96 15.36
C VAL A 264 16.47 1.74 15.53
N ASN A 265 16.06 0.71 16.27
CA ASN A 265 14.65 0.47 16.62
C ASN A 265 14.03 1.68 17.30
N THR A 266 14.72 2.22 18.31
CA THR A 266 14.26 3.40 19.07
C THR A 266 14.13 4.62 18.16
N LEU A 267 15.15 4.90 17.34
CA LEU A 267 15.11 6.04 16.43
C LEU A 267 14.05 5.89 15.34
N ALA A 268 13.88 4.70 14.77
CA ALA A 268 12.83 4.42 13.80
C ALA A 268 11.43 4.64 14.41
N MET A 269 11.21 4.21 15.66
CA MET A 269 9.95 4.48 16.38
C MET A 269 9.74 5.98 16.62
N VAL A 270 10.78 6.72 17.00
CA VAL A 270 10.70 8.18 17.18
C VAL A 270 10.37 8.89 15.87
N LEU A 271 11.02 8.53 14.76
CA LEU A 271 10.72 9.10 13.45
C LEU A 271 9.29 8.77 12.99
N MET A 272 8.84 7.53 13.22
CA MET A 272 7.47 7.12 12.93
C MET A 272 6.45 7.91 13.77
N ALA A 273 6.70 8.08 15.06
CA ALA A 273 5.85 8.89 15.95
C ALA A 273 5.80 10.36 15.51
N ALA A 274 6.95 10.93 15.13
CA ALA A 274 7.03 12.29 14.59
C ALA A 274 6.25 12.43 13.27
N ALA A 275 6.34 11.44 12.37
CA ALA A 275 5.57 11.42 11.14
C ALA A 275 4.06 11.31 11.41
N CYS A 276 3.64 10.45 12.34
CA CYS A 276 2.25 10.35 12.79
C CYS A 276 1.73 11.67 13.38
N ALA A 277 2.55 12.37 14.18
CA ALA A 277 2.22 13.69 14.70
C ALA A 277 2.08 14.73 13.57
N GLY A 278 2.96 14.69 12.56
CA GLY A 278 2.85 15.51 11.35
C GLY A 278 1.58 15.22 10.55
N ILE A 279 1.19 13.95 10.40
CA ILE A 279 -0.06 13.54 9.75
C ILE A 279 -1.28 14.02 10.57
N ALA A 280 -1.24 13.95 11.90
CA ALA A 280 -2.29 14.49 12.77
C ALA A 280 -2.41 16.01 12.63
N ALA A 281 -1.29 16.74 12.68
CA ALA A 281 -1.26 18.18 12.47
C ALA A 281 -1.83 18.55 11.09
N LEU A 282 -1.40 17.86 10.03
CA LEU A 282 -1.95 18.02 8.68
C LEU A 282 -3.46 17.77 8.67
N THR A 283 -3.92 16.72 9.34
CA THR A 283 -5.34 16.34 9.36
C THR A 283 -6.21 17.37 10.05
N PHE A 284 -5.78 17.98 11.14
CA PHE A 284 -6.59 18.97 11.86
C PHE A 284 -6.46 20.39 11.32
N THR A 285 -5.37 20.72 10.63
CA THR A 285 -5.13 22.06 10.06
C THR A 285 -5.52 22.19 8.59
N ALA A 286 -5.72 21.08 7.87
CA ALA A 286 -6.07 21.12 6.45
C ALA A 286 -7.38 21.90 6.20
N PRO A 287 -7.44 22.75 5.16
CA PRO A 287 -8.62 23.59 4.86
C PRO A 287 -9.91 22.79 4.66
N ARG A 288 -9.78 21.56 4.15
CA ARG A 288 -10.85 20.57 4.06
C ARG A 288 -10.33 19.26 4.62
N ARG A 289 -11.22 18.44 5.18
CA ARG A 289 -10.86 17.11 5.70
C ARG A 289 -10.07 16.33 4.63
N PRO A 290 -8.87 15.81 4.95
CA PRO A 290 -8.14 14.96 4.00
C PRO A 290 -8.94 13.70 3.68
N ARG A 291 -8.77 13.14 2.49
CA ARG A 291 -9.42 11.86 2.12
C ARG A 291 -8.77 10.69 2.86
N PHE A 292 -9.54 9.65 3.19
CA PHE A 292 -9.03 8.49 3.91
C PHE A 292 -7.84 7.84 3.20
N ALA A 293 -7.95 7.62 1.88
CA ALA A 293 -6.84 7.06 1.09
C ALA A 293 -5.56 7.90 1.13
N GLN A 294 -5.65 9.23 1.20
CA GLN A 294 -4.47 10.11 1.28
C GLN A 294 -3.71 9.89 2.59
N LEU A 295 -4.42 9.88 3.72
CA LEU A 295 -3.80 9.67 5.02
C LEU A 295 -3.32 8.22 5.22
N ALA A 296 -4.05 7.23 4.67
CA ALA A 296 -3.63 5.84 4.65
C ALA A 296 -2.31 5.65 3.88
N LEU A 297 -2.18 6.27 2.70
CA LEU A 297 -0.93 6.27 1.95
C LEU A 297 0.21 6.91 2.78
N LEU A 298 -0.03 8.08 3.37
CA LEU A 298 0.99 8.81 4.11
C LEU A 298 1.51 8.04 5.32
N VAL A 299 0.63 7.37 6.10
CA VAL A 299 1.07 6.61 7.28
C VAL A 299 1.86 5.34 6.90
N VAL A 300 1.45 4.65 5.83
CA VAL A 300 2.16 3.45 5.35
C VAL A 300 3.49 3.83 4.71
N ALA A 301 3.54 4.94 3.96
CA ALA A 301 4.78 5.47 3.41
C ALA A 301 5.72 5.97 4.53
N ALA A 302 5.20 6.61 5.57
CA ALA A 302 5.99 7.00 6.74
C ALA A 302 6.62 5.77 7.43
N PHE A 303 5.87 4.68 7.58
CA PHE A 303 6.42 3.42 8.08
C PHE A 303 7.56 2.93 7.20
N ILE A 304 7.35 2.84 5.88
CA ILE A 304 8.38 2.40 4.92
C ILE A 304 9.65 3.27 4.98
N LEU A 305 9.49 4.59 5.01
CA LEU A 305 10.60 5.55 4.99
C LEU A 305 11.42 5.55 6.30
N THR A 306 10.80 5.17 7.42
CA THR A 306 11.44 5.22 8.75
C THR A 306 11.91 3.86 9.25
N ASN A 307 11.37 2.76 8.70
CA ASN A 307 11.71 1.41 9.11
C ASN A 307 13.15 1.01 8.74
N LYS A 308 13.74 0.10 9.54
CA LYS A 308 15.10 -0.43 9.34
C LYS A 308 15.23 -1.48 8.23
N VAL A 309 14.11 -1.87 7.63
CA VAL A 309 14.05 -2.84 6.52
C VAL A 309 13.03 -2.36 5.49
N TYR A 310 13.41 -2.42 4.22
CA TYR A 310 12.49 -2.30 3.10
C TYR A 310 12.75 -3.43 2.10
N SER A 311 11.77 -4.32 1.94
CA SER A 311 11.83 -5.35 0.92
C SER A 311 11.06 -4.89 -0.33
N PRO A 312 11.49 -5.23 -1.56
CA PRO A 312 10.90 -4.72 -2.79
C PRO A 312 9.37 -4.85 -2.88
N GLN A 313 8.82 -5.94 -2.34
CA GLN A 313 7.38 -6.20 -2.30
C GLN A 313 6.58 -5.24 -1.41
N TYR A 314 7.20 -4.46 -0.53
CA TYR A 314 6.48 -3.46 0.29
C TYR A 314 5.82 -2.40 -0.59
N VAL A 315 6.33 -2.20 -1.82
CA VAL A 315 5.67 -1.40 -2.85
C VAL A 315 4.22 -1.82 -3.10
N LEU A 316 3.89 -3.11 -2.96
CA LEU A 316 2.53 -3.64 -3.14
C LEU A 316 1.53 -3.04 -2.16
N TRP A 317 1.99 -2.63 -0.97
CA TRP A 317 1.14 -2.01 0.04
C TRP A 317 0.75 -0.59 -0.39
N LEU A 318 1.66 0.11 -1.08
CA LEU A 318 1.48 1.49 -1.50
C LEU A 318 0.73 1.61 -2.83
N ILE A 319 0.87 0.67 -3.77
CA ILE A 319 0.24 0.75 -5.11
C ILE A 319 -1.27 1.08 -5.07
N PRO A 320 -2.13 0.30 -4.36
CA PRO A 320 -3.56 0.59 -4.32
C PRO A 320 -3.86 1.89 -3.56
N LEU A 321 -3.09 2.19 -2.51
CA LEU A 321 -3.23 3.44 -1.75
C LEU A 321 -2.87 4.65 -2.60
N ALA A 322 -1.82 4.57 -3.42
CA ALA A 322 -1.38 5.63 -4.33
C ALA A 322 -2.42 5.90 -5.42
N ALA A 323 -2.99 4.84 -6.00
CA ALA A 323 -4.06 4.97 -6.99
C ALA A 323 -5.31 5.64 -6.41
N LEU A 324 -5.69 5.33 -5.17
CA LEU A 324 -6.85 5.94 -4.50
C LEU A 324 -6.55 7.36 -3.98
N ALA A 325 -5.36 7.57 -3.40
CA ALA A 325 -4.94 8.85 -2.84
C ALA A 325 -4.77 9.91 -3.91
N ARG A 326 -4.20 9.55 -5.08
CA ARG A 326 -3.90 10.53 -6.12
C ARG A 326 -3.84 9.89 -7.52
N PRO A 327 -5.00 9.69 -8.18
CA PRO A 327 -5.08 9.03 -9.48
C PRO A 327 -4.56 9.90 -10.64
N ARG A 328 -3.24 10.09 -10.69
CA ARG A 328 -2.51 10.87 -11.71
C ARG A 328 -1.37 10.03 -12.27
N TRP A 329 -1.52 9.57 -13.51
CA TRP A 329 -0.53 8.73 -14.21
C TRP A 329 0.90 9.26 -14.14
N ARG A 330 1.11 10.55 -14.43
CA ARG A 330 2.47 11.14 -14.43
C ARG A 330 3.20 10.86 -13.11
N ASP A 331 2.58 11.21 -12.00
CA ASP A 331 3.25 11.18 -10.71
C ASP A 331 3.33 9.74 -10.18
N PHE A 332 2.34 8.89 -10.51
CA PHE A 332 2.39 7.45 -10.27
C PHE A 332 3.53 6.76 -11.03
N LEU A 333 3.71 7.07 -12.32
CA LEU A 333 4.76 6.48 -13.16
C LEU A 333 6.15 6.95 -12.78
N ILE A 334 6.32 8.22 -12.35
CA ILE A 334 7.59 8.71 -11.77
C ILE A 334 7.96 7.85 -10.55
N TRP A 335 7.01 7.68 -9.63
CA TRP A 335 7.25 6.85 -8.44
C TRP A 335 7.51 5.38 -8.82
N GLN A 336 6.71 4.77 -9.69
CA GLN A 336 6.92 3.38 -10.15
C GLN A 336 8.26 3.17 -10.85
N ALA A 337 8.78 4.17 -11.56
CA ALA A 337 10.12 4.11 -12.15
C ALA A 337 11.20 4.05 -11.07
N CYS A 338 11.06 4.83 -9.97
CA CYS A 338 11.95 4.75 -8.82
C CYS A 338 11.92 3.37 -8.16
N GLU A 339 10.72 2.80 -7.95
CA GLU A 339 10.55 1.45 -7.38
C GLU A 339 11.13 0.35 -8.27
N THR A 340 10.97 0.47 -9.59
CA THR A 340 11.53 -0.47 -10.56
C THR A 340 13.06 -0.37 -10.58
N ALA A 341 13.62 0.84 -10.51
CA ALA A 341 15.05 1.05 -10.41
C ALA A 341 15.62 0.43 -9.13
N TYR A 342 14.93 0.59 -8.00
CA TYR A 342 15.31 -0.04 -6.74
C TYR A 342 15.22 -1.57 -6.81
N PHE A 343 14.13 -2.12 -7.36
CA PHE A 343 13.98 -3.57 -7.57
C PHE A 343 15.16 -4.15 -8.37
N LEU A 344 15.57 -3.51 -9.46
CA LEU A 344 16.75 -3.95 -10.21
C LEU A 344 18.02 -3.77 -9.39
N GLY A 345 18.14 -2.64 -8.68
CA GLY A 345 19.30 -2.31 -7.86
C GLY A 345 19.59 -3.31 -6.75
N ILE A 346 18.57 -3.76 -6.01
CA ILE A 346 18.77 -4.78 -4.95
C ILE A 346 19.20 -6.12 -5.52
N TRP A 347 18.63 -6.59 -6.63
CA TRP A 347 19.04 -7.86 -7.23
C TRP A 347 20.44 -7.76 -7.82
N MET A 348 20.79 -6.66 -8.47
CA MET A 348 22.16 -6.45 -8.92
C MET A 348 23.15 -6.34 -7.75
N TYR A 349 22.76 -5.76 -6.62
CA TYR A 349 23.61 -5.72 -5.43
C TYR A 349 23.79 -7.10 -4.80
N LEU A 350 22.72 -7.89 -4.71
CA LEU A 350 22.81 -9.27 -4.23
C LEU A 350 23.61 -10.15 -5.19
N ALA A 351 23.50 -9.95 -6.51
CA ALA A 351 24.38 -10.62 -7.47
C ALA A 351 25.85 -10.25 -7.22
N TYR A 352 26.14 -8.97 -6.93
CA TYR A 352 27.49 -8.49 -6.64
C TYR A 352 28.06 -9.18 -5.41
N THR A 353 27.34 -9.17 -4.27
CA THR A 353 27.81 -9.72 -3.00
C THR A 353 27.85 -11.25 -2.95
N THR A 354 27.08 -11.94 -3.79
CA THR A 354 27.02 -13.42 -3.80
C THR A 354 27.82 -14.07 -4.92
N SER A 355 28.42 -13.29 -5.83
CA SER A 355 29.21 -13.81 -6.96
C SER A 355 30.68 -14.10 -6.65
N GLY A 356 31.10 -13.97 -5.39
CA GLY A 356 32.50 -14.09 -4.97
C GLY A 356 33.38 -13.04 -5.66
N ASP A 357 34.59 -13.42 -6.05
CA ASP A 357 35.57 -12.49 -6.65
C ASP A 357 35.16 -11.90 -8.00
N LYS A 358 34.10 -12.43 -8.63
CA LYS A 358 33.61 -11.95 -9.94
C LYS A 358 32.90 -10.60 -9.84
N HIS A 359 32.39 -10.23 -8.66
CA HIS A 359 31.75 -8.93 -8.40
C HIS A 359 30.73 -8.50 -9.47
N ARG A 360 29.90 -9.44 -9.94
CA ARG A 360 28.93 -9.22 -11.02
C ARG A 360 27.71 -8.52 -10.50
N GLY A 361 27.49 -7.27 -10.89
CA GLY A 361 26.28 -6.53 -10.56
C GLY A 361 26.58 -5.12 -10.10
N LEU A 362 25.83 -4.65 -9.11
CA LEU A 362 25.89 -3.28 -8.62
C LEU A 362 26.73 -3.22 -7.34
N PRO A 363 27.85 -2.48 -7.30
CA PRO A 363 28.62 -2.31 -6.08
C PRO A 363 27.85 -1.50 -5.03
N THR A 364 28.35 -1.48 -3.80
CA THR A 364 27.72 -0.81 -2.64
C THR A 364 27.31 0.64 -2.92
N ASP A 365 28.17 1.45 -3.54
CA ASP A 365 27.85 2.84 -3.86
C ASP A 365 26.69 2.98 -4.88
N GLY A 366 26.64 2.08 -5.86
CA GLY A 366 25.52 2.02 -6.79
C GLY A 366 24.23 1.61 -6.09
N TYR A 367 24.30 0.68 -5.15
CA TYR A 367 23.13 0.27 -4.38
C TYR A 367 22.62 1.37 -3.43
N HIS A 368 23.53 2.15 -2.81
CA HIS A 368 23.16 3.35 -2.07
C HIS A 368 22.36 4.34 -2.93
N LEU A 369 22.74 4.52 -4.20
CA LEU A 369 21.99 5.35 -5.14
C LEU A 369 20.60 4.75 -5.42
N ALA A 370 20.49 3.43 -5.62
CA ALA A 370 19.20 2.77 -5.82
C ALA A 370 18.25 2.95 -4.61
N ILE A 371 18.79 2.84 -3.39
CA ILE A 371 18.05 3.14 -2.15
C ILE A 371 17.59 4.60 -2.14
N ALA A 372 18.50 5.55 -2.40
CA ALA A 372 18.18 6.97 -2.43
C ALA A 372 17.08 7.30 -3.46
N VAL A 373 17.14 6.70 -4.65
CA VAL A 373 16.12 6.87 -5.71
C VAL A 373 14.74 6.41 -5.24
N HIS A 374 14.64 5.24 -4.61
CA HIS A 374 13.36 4.76 -4.05
C HIS A 374 12.83 5.69 -2.95
N LEU A 375 13.68 6.10 -2.00
CA LEU A 375 13.28 6.99 -0.90
C LEU A 375 12.79 8.33 -1.43
N LEU A 376 13.52 8.93 -2.39
CA LEU A 376 13.14 10.19 -3.02
C LEU A 376 11.84 10.05 -3.84
N GLY A 377 11.64 8.93 -4.54
CA GLY A 377 10.40 8.64 -5.25
C GLY A 377 9.19 8.54 -4.31
N THR A 378 9.35 7.86 -3.19
CA THR A 378 8.29 7.73 -2.17
C THR A 378 8.02 9.08 -1.47
N LEU A 379 9.07 9.84 -1.12
CA LEU A 379 8.95 11.19 -0.58
C LEU A 379 8.27 12.15 -1.56
N TYR A 380 8.59 12.07 -2.84
CA TYR A 380 7.93 12.83 -3.90
C TYR A 380 6.42 12.55 -3.94
N LEU A 381 6.04 11.26 -3.90
CA LEU A 381 4.64 10.85 -3.85
C LEU A 381 3.92 11.42 -2.61
N CYS A 382 4.55 11.32 -1.43
CA CYS A 382 4.04 11.92 -0.19
C CYS A 382 3.87 13.43 -0.33
N ALA A 383 4.87 14.14 -0.86
CA ALA A 383 4.85 15.60 -1.01
C ALA A 383 3.72 16.08 -1.91
N VAL A 384 3.48 15.41 -3.06
CA VAL A 384 2.36 15.79 -3.94
C VAL A 384 1.00 15.48 -3.33
N VAL A 385 0.90 14.48 -2.45
CA VAL A 385 -0.34 14.17 -1.72
C VAL A 385 -0.58 15.18 -0.60
N VAL A 386 0.44 15.52 0.21
CA VAL A 386 0.36 16.60 1.21
C VAL A 386 -0.03 17.92 0.56
N ARG A 387 0.54 18.23 -0.61
CA ARG A 387 0.15 19.42 -1.38
C ARG A 387 -1.33 19.39 -1.73
N ASP A 388 -1.86 18.26 -2.21
CA ASP A 388 -3.28 18.16 -2.59
C ASP A 388 -4.22 18.20 -1.35
N VAL A 389 -3.73 17.83 -0.17
CA VAL A 389 -4.44 18.02 1.11
C VAL A 389 -4.50 19.50 1.51
N LEU A 390 -3.38 20.22 1.40
CA LEU A 390 -3.28 21.64 1.74
C LEU A 390 -3.92 22.55 0.69
N LEU A 391 -3.97 22.11 -0.56
CA LEU A 391 -4.53 22.82 -1.72
C LEU A 391 -5.63 21.95 -2.38
N PRO A 392 -6.83 21.84 -1.79
CA PRO A 392 -7.89 20.93 -2.25
C PRO A 392 -8.31 21.10 -3.71
N GLU A 393 -8.13 22.30 -4.28
CA GLU A 393 -8.38 22.59 -5.69
C GLU A 393 -7.43 21.85 -6.65
N ARG A 394 -6.29 21.38 -6.16
CA ARG A 394 -5.34 20.57 -6.93
C ARG A 394 -5.64 19.08 -6.88
N ASP A 395 -6.46 18.63 -5.93
CA ASP A 395 -6.85 17.23 -5.77
C ASP A 395 -7.64 16.72 -7.00
N PRO A 396 -7.10 15.75 -7.76
CA PRO A 396 -7.75 15.21 -8.95
C PRO A 396 -9.16 14.64 -8.71
N VAL A 397 -9.41 14.10 -7.51
CA VAL A 397 -10.70 13.46 -7.16
C VAL A 397 -11.76 14.52 -6.86
N ARG A 398 -11.38 15.58 -6.14
CA ARG A 398 -12.27 16.69 -5.83
C ARG A 398 -12.62 17.54 -7.05
N ARG A 399 -11.69 17.66 -8.01
CA ARG A 399 -11.97 18.30 -9.30
C ARG A 399 -13.06 17.62 -10.12
N SER A 400 -13.34 16.33 -9.86
CA SER A 400 -14.48 15.62 -10.47
C SER A 400 -15.81 15.77 -9.71
N GLY A 401 -15.83 16.51 -8.59
CA GLY A 401 -17.05 16.80 -7.82
C GLY A 401 -17.32 15.85 -6.65
N ASP A 402 -16.44 14.88 -6.38
CA ASP A 402 -16.55 13.99 -5.22
C ASP A 402 -15.80 14.59 -4.00
N ASP A 403 -16.29 14.42 -2.78
CA ASP A 403 -15.54 14.84 -1.58
C ASP A 403 -14.52 13.76 -1.14
N ASP A 404 -14.99 12.58 -0.73
CA ASP A 404 -14.14 11.42 -0.46
C ASP A 404 -14.83 10.09 -0.84
N PRO A 405 -14.59 9.55 -2.06
CA PRO A 405 -15.11 8.25 -2.47
C PRO A 405 -14.66 7.07 -1.59
N SER A 406 -13.59 7.25 -0.82
CA SER A 406 -13.09 6.27 0.14
C SER A 406 -13.54 6.57 1.58
N GLY A 407 -14.32 7.64 1.80
CA GLY A 407 -14.62 8.19 3.12
C GLY A 407 -15.78 7.49 3.83
N GLY A 408 -16.66 6.80 3.10
CA GLY A 408 -17.83 6.14 3.70
C GLY A 408 -18.69 7.14 4.47
N VAL A 409 -18.88 6.92 5.77
CA VAL A 409 -19.63 7.84 6.65
C VAL A 409 -18.97 9.23 6.80
N LEU A 410 -17.74 9.40 6.32
CA LEU A 410 -16.99 10.66 6.34
C LEU A 410 -17.19 11.48 5.06
N ASP A 411 -17.72 10.87 3.99
CA ASP A 411 -17.93 11.53 2.70
C ASP A 411 -19.04 12.58 2.84
N GLY A 412 -18.70 13.86 2.66
CA GLY A 412 -19.64 14.98 2.80
C GLY A 412 -20.09 15.28 4.24
N ALA A 413 -19.53 14.61 5.25
CA ALA A 413 -19.87 14.89 6.64
C ALA A 413 -19.22 16.19 7.13
N GLU A 414 -19.92 16.96 7.96
CA GLU A 414 -19.40 18.20 8.55
C GLU A 414 -18.25 17.95 9.54
N ASP A 415 -17.33 18.90 9.65
CA ASP A 415 -16.24 18.88 10.61
C ASP A 415 -16.72 19.40 11.97
N VAL A 416 -16.48 18.63 13.04
CA VAL A 416 -16.76 19.04 14.44
C VAL A 416 -15.51 19.53 15.16
N PHE A 417 -14.31 19.17 14.67
CA PHE A 417 -13.04 19.57 15.27
C PHE A 417 -11.99 19.88 14.20
N VAL A 418 -11.47 21.11 14.23
CA VAL A 418 -10.43 21.63 13.34
C VAL A 418 -9.54 22.61 14.12
N LEU A 419 -8.31 22.82 13.62
CA LEU A 419 -7.33 23.73 14.20
C LEU A 419 -6.87 24.77 13.18
N GLY A 420 -6.42 25.94 13.66
CA GLY A 420 -5.83 26.99 12.82
C GLY A 420 -6.82 27.66 11.87
N GLN A 421 -6.37 28.04 10.68
CA GLN A 421 -7.19 28.76 9.69
C GLN A 421 -8.44 27.97 9.24
N ALA A 422 -8.40 26.64 9.32
CA ALA A 422 -9.56 25.80 9.05
C ALA A 422 -10.73 26.04 10.02
N ALA A 423 -10.45 26.51 11.25
CA ALA A 423 -11.47 26.87 12.24
C ALA A 423 -12.15 28.22 11.96
N HIS A 424 -11.62 29.02 11.03
CA HIS A 424 -12.12 30.36 10.70
C HIS A 424 -12.31 30.48 9.19
N PRO A 425 -13.39 29.91 8.61
CA PRO A 425 -13.66 30.07 7.19
C PRO A 425 -13.73 31.58 6.86
N PRO A 426 -13.06 32.04 5.79
CA PRO A 426 -12.99 33.45 5.47
C PRO A 426 -14.41 34.02 5.28
N ARG A 427 -14.75 35.03 6.10
CA ARG A 427 -16.05 35.72 6.13
C ARG A 427 -16.49 36.28 4.76
N HIS A 428 -15.59 36.35 3.78
CA HIS A 428 -15.89 36.89 2.45
C HIS A 428 -16.85 36.05 1.59
N ALA A 429 -17.07 34.77 1.90
CA ALA A 429 -18.09 33.97 1.20
C ALA A 429 -19.51 34.21 1.72
N ALA A 430 -19.68 34.66 2.97
CA ALA A 430 -20.98 34.87 3.59
C ALA A 430 -21.74 36.09 3.01
N HIS A 431 -21.02 37.04 2.39
CA HIS A 431 -21.67 38.20 1.76
C HIS A 431 -22.22 37.92 0.35
N ALA A 432 -21.86 36.81 -0.30
CA ALA A 432 -22.39 36.46 -1.62
C ALA A 432 -23.75 35.73 -1.55
N ALA A 433 -24.09 35.12 -0.41
CA ALA A 433 -25.32 34.32 -0.25
C ALA A 433 -26.47 35.08 0.42
N GLY A 434 -26.27 36.33 0.86
CA GLY A 434 -27.25 37.10 1.62
C GLY A 434 -27.56 38.50 1.08
N ALA A 435 -27.06 38.87 -0.09
CA ALA A 435 -27.40 40.15 -0.71
C ALA A 435 -28.78 40.05 -1.39
N PRO A 436 -29.77 40.91 -1.06
CA PRO A 436 -30.98 41.03 -1.88
C PRO A 436 -30.56 41.45 -3.31
N PRO A 437 -31.33 41.11 -4.35
CA PRO A 437 -30.96 41.44 -5.72
C PRO A 437 -30.91 42.96 -5.86
N VAL A 438 -29.71 43.53 -5.79
CA VAL A 438 -29.48 44.93 -6.14
C VAL A 438 -29.57 44.98 -7.67
N GLY A 439 -30.66 45.54 -8.17
CA GLY A 439 -30.83 45.85 -9.58
C GLY A 439 -29.72 46.76 -10.07
N GLY A 440 -28.69 46.16 -10.68
CA GLY A 440 -27.70 46.88 -11.48
C GLY A 440 -28.27 47.14 -12.89
N PRO A 441 -27.88 48.24 -13.55
CA PRO A 441 -28.50 48.66 -14.81
C PRO A 441 -28.26 47.63 -15.92
N SER A 442 -29.33 47.14 -16.53
CA SER A 442 -29.27 46.36 -17.77
C SER A 442 -28.82 47.27 -18.90
N VAL A 443 -27.61 47.06 -19.41
CA VAL A 443 -27.15 47.72 -20.64
C VAL A 443 -27.81 47.01 -21.83
N HIS A 444 -28.86 47.62 -22.37
CA HIS A 444 -29.47 47.22 -23.64
C HIS A 444 -28.62 47.78 -24.80
N TRP A 445 -28.05 46.90 -25.61
CA TRP A 445 -27.52 47.28 -26.91
C TRP A 445 -28.68 47.57 -27.86
N GLY A 446 -28.74 48.81 -28.33
CA GLY A 446 -29.86 49.36 -29.08
C GLY A 446 -30.05 48.74 -30.46
N ASN A 447 -31.32 48.61 -30.83
CA ASN A 447 -31.82 48.79 -32.19
C ASN A 447 -33.12 49.60 -32.06
N ASN A 448 -33.04 50.91 -32.26
CA ASN A 448 -34.22 51.76 -32.34
C ASN A 448 -34.86 51.58 -33.74
N PRO A 449 -36.16 51.30 -33.85
CA PRO A 449 -36.90 51.55 -35.07
C PRO A 449 -37.35 53.03 -35.11
N PRO A 450 -37.36 53.69 -36.28
CA PRO A 450 -38.09 54.95 -36.43
C PRO A 450 -39.58 54.69 -36.69
N GLU A 451 -40.42 55.44 -35.99
CA GLU A 451 -41.86 55.55 -36.21
C GLU A 451 -42.19 56.13 -37.60
N ALA A 452 -43.15 55.44 -38.24
CA ALA A 452 -44.27 55.92 -39.05
C ALA A 452 -44.10 57.15 -39.98
N ALA A 453 -44.19 56.87 -41.28
CA ALA A 453 -44.87 57.73 -42.25
C ALA A 453 -45.60 56.88 -43.31
N GLU A 454 -46.93 57.00 -43.30
CA GLU A 454 -47.90 56.94 -44.40
C GLU A 454 -47.72 55.95 -45.58
N GLY A 455 -48.72 55.07 -45.75
CA GLY A 455 -48.93 54.30 -46.97
C GLY A 455 -50.36 53.78 -47.09
N HIS A 456 -51.11 54.37 -48.01
CA HIS A 456 -52.51 54.13 -48.34
C HIS A 456 -52.82 52.74 -48.96
N ARG A 457 -54.05 52.24 -48.68
CA ARG A 457 -55.06 51.65 -49.59
C ARG A 457 -54.83 50.30 -50.33
N TRP A 458 -55.90 49.48 -50.27
CA TRP A 458 -56.51 48.52 -51.25
C TRP A 458 -55.55 47.66 -52.10
N GLU A 459 -55.67 46.33 -52.24
CA GLU A 459 -56.76 45.33 -52.17
C GLU A 459 -56.26 44.02 -51.53
#